data_AF-A0AAP0HTU2-F1
#
_entry.id   AF-A0AAP0HTU2-F1
#
_cell.length_a   1.000
_cell.length_b   1.000
_cell.length_c   1.000
_cell.angle_alpha   90.00
_cell.angle_beta   90.00
_cell.angle_gamma   90.00
#
_symmetry.space_group_name_H-M   'P 1'
#
loop_
_entity.id
_entity.type
_entity.pdbx_description
1 polymer ?
#
loop_
_entity_poly.entity_id
_entity_poly.type
_entity_poly.pdbx_seq_one_letter_code
_entity_poly.pdbx_strand_id
1 'polypeptide(L)'
;MSYLYGRRFVGPTTPTILSLRRELYICPYEQVDWNKARNLCAKEDLYYPHPMIQDLLWGCLHKAVEPLLNKWPLFRLRQKALKTVMQHIHYEDESTQYVCIRPACKAALLLSQIPEEIVEEGIAKDGLYDAVKMILSLQNDNGGFGSYELTRSYNWLR
;
A
#
# COMPACT_ATOMS: atom_id res chain seq x y z
N MET A 1 2.55 -4.58 0.90
CA MET A 1 1.17 -4.80 0.37
C MET A 1 0.51 -6.08 0.86
N SER A 2 1.13 -7.27 0.70
CA SER A 2 0.55 -8.55 1.13
C SER A 2 0.13 -8.58 2.62
N TYR A 3 0.90 -7.93 3.50
CA TYR A 3 0.57 -7.79 4.92
C TYR A 3 -0.77 -7.08 5.14
N LEU A 4 -0.96 -5.89 4.54
CA LEU A 4 -2.18 -5.09 4.66
C LEU A 4 -3.40 -5.84 4.12
N TYR A 5 -3.26 -6.49 2.97
CA TYR A 5 -4.32 -7.33 2.41
C TYR A 5 -4.65 -8.53 3.31
N GLY A 6 -3.61 -9.20 3.82
CA GLY A 6 -3.76 -10.34 4.73
C GLY A 6 -4.45 -9.97 6.04
N ARG A 7 -4.13 -8.79 6.60
CA ARG A 7 -4.76 -8.21 7.80
C ARG A 7 -6.15 -7.62 7.56
N ARG A 8 -6.53 -7.37 6.30
CA ARG A 8 -7.75 -6.64 5.93
C ARG A 8 -7.85 -5.28 6.64
N PHE A 9 -6.73 -4.56 6.66
CA PHE A 9 -6.68 -3.25 7.30
C PHE A 9 -7.64 -2.27 6.61
N VAL A 10 -8.46 -1.59 7.41
CA VAL A 10 -9.40 -0.55 6.96
C VAL A 10 -9.26 0.63 7.91
N GLY A 11 -8.94 1.81 7.36
CA GLY A 11 -8.85 3.05 8.14
C GLY A 11 -10.22 3.59 8.58
N PRO A 12 -10.24 4.53 9.56
CA PRO A 12 -11.47 5.16 10.00
C PRO A 12 -12.14 5.94 8.86
N THR A 13 -13.47 5.93 8.80
CA THR A 13 -14.21 6.70 7.79
C THR A 13 -14.32 8.16 8.24
N THR A 14 -13.59 9.04 7.56
CA THR A 14 -13.59 10.48 7.81
C THR A 14 -14.49 11.24 6.84
N PRO A 15 -14.88 12.50 7.12
CA PRO A 15 -15.64 13.32 6.18
C PRO A 15 -14.94 13.47 4.82
N THR A 16 -13.61 13.57 4.81
CA THR A 16 -12.81 13.60 3.58
C THR A 16 -12.95 12.30 2.78
N ILE A 17 -12.92 11.14 3.44
CA ILE A 17 -13.15 9.85 2.77
C ILE A 17 -14.55 9.78 2.17
N LEU A 18 -15.58 10.26 2.88
CA LEU A 18 -16.94 10.32 2.35
C LEU A 18 -17.05 11.25 1.14
N SER A 19 -16.34 12.38 1.15
CA SER A 19 -16.27 13.28 0.01
C SER A 19 -15.61 12.61 -1.20
N LEU A 20 -14.46 11.97 -0.99
CA LEU A 20 -13.73 11.24 -2.04
C LEU A 20 -14.56 10.12 -2.66
N ARG A 21 -15.36 9.40 -1.86
CA ARG A 21 -16.28 8.36 -2.37
C ARG A 21 -17.34 8.91 -3.32
N ARG A 22 -17.70 10.19 -3.23
CA ARG A 22 -18.65 10.83 -4.14
C ARG A 22 -17.97 11.37 -5.40
N GLU A 23 -16.71 11.78 -5.29
CA GLU A 23 -15.95 12.39 -6.38
C GLU A 23 -15.29 11.34 -7.29
N LEU A 24 -14.72 10.28 -6.72
CA LEU A 24 -13.92 9.29 -7.45
C LEU A 24 -14.75 8.27 -8.23
N TYR A 25 -16.01 8.06 -7.87
CA TYR A 25 -16.86 7.03 -8.46
C TYR A 25 -18.01 7.65 -9.26
N ILE A 26 -18.24 7.10 -10.46
CA ILE A 26 -19.29 7.57 -11.38
C ILE A 26 -20.69 7.17 -10.87
N CYS A 27 -20.78 6.06 -10.13
CA CYS A 27 -22.00 5.59 -9.47
C CYS A 27 -21.91 5.74 -7.94
N PRO A 28 -23.06 5.72 -7.23
CA PRO A 28 -23.05 5.72 -5.77
C PRO A 28 -22.16 4.61 -5.22
N TYR A 29 -21.30 4.94 -4.26
CA TYR A 29 -20.27 4.04 -3.72
C TYR A 29 -20.86 2.71 -3.21
N GLU A 30 -22.08 2.75 -2.67
CA GLU A 30 -22.80 1.60 -2.14
C GLU A 30 -23.26 0.62 -3.23
N GLN A 31 -23.34 1.07 -4.49
CA GLN A 31 -23.78 0.28 -5.64
C GLN A 31 -22.60 -0.31 -6.43
N VAL A 32 -21.36 -0.04 -6.02
CA VAL A 32 -20.17 -0.56 -6.71
C VAL A 32 -20.08 -2.07 -6.52
N ASP A 33 -20.15 -2.82 -7.62
CA ASP A 33 -19.87 -4.25 -7.62
C ASP A 33 -18.36 -4.50 -7.56
N TRP A 34 -17.85 -4.64 -6.33
CA TRP A 34 -16.44 -4.93 -6.07
C TRP A 34 -15.96 -6.27 -6.64
N ASN A 35 -16.85 -7.24 -6.86
CA ASN A 35 -16.46 -8.51 -7.47
C ASN A 35 -16.14 -8.36 -8.95
N LYS A 36 -16.92 -7.52 -9.65
CA LYS A 36 -16.68 -7.16 -11.04
C LYS A 36 -15.47 -6.22 -11.16
N ALA A 37 -15.35 -5.26 -10.26
CA ALA A 37 -14.29 -4.24 -10.28
C ALA A 37 -12.86 -4.81 -10.22
N ARG A 38 -12.64 -6.00 -9.64
CA ARG A 38 -11.31 -6.63 -9.53
C ARG A 38 -10.56 -6.78 -10.86
N ASN A 39 -11.29 -7.00 -11.94
CA ASN A 39 -10.72 -7.24 -13.27
C ASN A 39 -10.93 -6.05 -14.22
N LEU A 40 -11.44 -4.92 -13.71
CA LEU A 40 -11.60 -3.71 -14.51
C LEU A 40 -10.33 -2.87 -14.45
N CYS A 41 -9.81 -2.52 -15.62
CA CYS A 41 -8.74 -1.56 -15.83
C CYS A 41 -9.10 -0.75 -17.07
N ALA A 42 -8.80 0.55 -17.08
CA ALA A 42 -8.98 1.38 -18.27
C ALA A 42 -8.12 0.82 -19.40
N LYS A 43 -8.63 0.83 -20.62
CA LYS A 43 -7.93 0.22 -21.77
C LYS A 43 -6.62 0.96 -22.08
N GLU A 44 -6.63 2.26 -21.82
CA GLU A 44 -5.54 3.20 -22.01
C GLU A 44 -4.40 2.96 -21.02
N ASP A 45 -4.72 2.51 -19.79
CA ASP A 45 -3.73 2.20 -18.74
C ASP A 45 -3.26 0.74 -18.78
N LEU A 46 -3.95 -0.12 -19.54
CA LEU A 46 -3.66 -1.55 -19.61
C LEU A 46 -2.52 -1.84 -20.60
N TYR A 47 -1.29 -1.56 -20.16
CA TYR A 47 -0.09 -1.83 -20.96
C TYR A 47 0.18 -3.33 -21.14
N TYR A 48 -0.08 -4.15 -20.12
CA TYR A 48 0.03 -5.62 -20.18
C TYR A 48 -1.32 -6.29 -19.86
N PRO A 49 -2.05 -6.80 -20.87
CA PRO A 49 -3.32 -7.45 -20.64
C PRO A 49 -3.12 -8.81 -19.95
N HIS A 50 -4.04 -9.15 -19.05
CA HIS A 50 -4.00 -10.42 -18.35
C HIS A 50 -4.33 -11.59 -19.29
N PRO A 51 -3.54 -12.67 -19.30
CA PRO A 51 -3.94 -13.91 -19.94
C PRO A 51 -5.15 -14.54 -19.25
N MET A 52 -6.01 -15.24 -19.99
CA MET A 52 -7.22 -15.88 -19.42
C MET A 52 -6.91 -16.85 -18.27
N ILE A 53 -5.74 -17.51 -18.30
CA ILE A 53 -5.33 -18.41 -17.23
C ILE A 53 -5.04 -17.67 -15.93
N GLN A 54 -4.57 -16.42 -16.00
CA GLN A 54 -4.33 -15.58 -14.83
C GLN A 54 -5.66 -15.19 -14.16
N ASP A 55 -6.66 -14.82 -14.96
CA ASP A 55 -8.01 -14.51 -14.45
C ASP A 55 -8.67 -15.73 -13.79
N LEU A 56 -8.51 -16.92 -14.38
CA LEU A 56 -8.99 -18.17 -13.78
C LEU A 56 -8.32 -18.45 -12.44
N LEU A 57 -6.98 -18.36 -12.38
CA LEU A 57 -6.22 -18.59 -11.16
C LEU A 57 -6.62 -17.62 -10.04
N TRP A 58 -6.71 -16.33 -10.34
CA TRP A 58 -7.17 -15.33 -9.38
C TRP A 58 -8.62 -15.54 -8.95
N GLY A 59 -9.50 -15.92 -9.88
CA GLY A 59 -10.89 -16.28 -9.59
C GLY A 59 -10.99 -17.45 -8.61
N CYS A 60 -10.21 -18.52 -8.83
CA CYS A 60 -10.13 -19.67 -7.93
C CYS A 60 -9.55 -19.29 -6.56
N LEU A 61 -8.46 -18.53 -6.54
CA LEU A 61 -7.81 -18.08 -5.31
C LEU A 61 -8.79 -17.25 -4.46
N HIS A 62 -9.52 -16.33 -5.08
CA HIS A 62 -10.43 -15.47 -4.36
C HIS A 62 -11.73 -16.18 -3.93
N LYS A 63 -12.34 -17.00 -4.79
CA LYS A 63 -13.64 -17.62 -4.49
C LYS A 63 -13.53 -18.88 -3.65
N ALA A 64 -12.45 -19.64 -3.77
CA ALA A 64 -12.27 -20.91 -3.04
C ALA A 64 -11.25 -20.77 -1.91
N VAL A 65 -10.03 -20.28 -2.21
CA VAL A 65 -8.94 -20.30 -1.24
C VAL A 65 -9.12 -19.24 -0.14
N GLU A 66 -9.53 -18.02 -0.47
CA GLU A 66 -9.70 -16.96 0.51
C GLU A 66 -10.76 -17.30 1.59
N PRO A 67 -11.95 -17.87 1.27
CA PRO A 67 -12.87 -18.37 2.29
C PRO A 67 -12.31 -19.51 3.15
N LEU A 68 -11.54 -20.42 2.55
CA LEU A 68 -10.89 -21.53 3.28
C LEU A 68 -9.84 -21.02 4.27
N LEU A 69 -9.03 -20.04 3.86
CA LEU A 69 -8.02 -19.42 4.72
C LEU A 69 -8.59 -18.65 5.90
N ASN A 70 -9.89 -18.34 5.91
CA ASN A 70 -10.56 -17.70 7.05
C ASN A 70 -11.22 -18.71 8.01
N LYS A 71 -11.22 -20.00 7.67
CA LYS A 71 -11.79 -21.07 8.52
C LYS A 71 -10.70 -21.76 9.34
N TRP A 72 -11.13 -22.39 10.43
CA TRP A 72 -10.27 -23.29 11.20
C TRP A 72 -9.98 -24.56 10.38
N PRO A 73 -8.74 -25.08 10.32
CA PRO A 73 -7.52 -24.60 10.98
C PRO A 73 -6.66 -23.66 10.11
N LEU A 74 -7.02 -23.43 8.85
CA LEU A 74 -6.19 -22.72 7.86
C LEU A 74 -5.92 -21.25 8.21
N PHE A 75 -6.75 -20.59 9.00
CA PHE A 75 -6.45 -19.23 9.47
C PHE A 75 -5.12 -19.15 10.25
N ARG A 76 -4.66 -20.25 10.87
CA ARG A 76 -3.33 -20.32 11.51
C ARG A 76 -2.19 -20.17 10.49
N LEU A 77 -2.37 -20.67 9.27
CA LEU A 77 -1.42 -20.49 8.18
C LEU A 77 -1.32 -19.00 7.80
N ARG A 78 -2.48 -18.32 7.71
CA ARG A 78 -2.53 -16.87 7.45
C ARG A 78 -1.79 -16.09 8.54
N GLN A 79 -2.01 -16.42 9.80
CA GLN A 79 -1.31 -15.77 10.92
C GLN A 79 0.21 -16.01 10.88
N LYS A 80 0.64 -17.24 10.59
CA LYS A 80 2.06 -17.55 10.43
C LYS A 80 2.69 -16.77 9.27
N ALA A 81 2.00 -16.70 8.13
CA ALA A 81 2.43 -15.93 6.98
C ALA A 81 2.53 -14.43 7.30
N LEU A 82 1.55 -13.86 8.00
CA LEU A 82 1.58 -12.47 8.45
C LEU A 82 2.77 -12.17 9.37
N LYS A 83 3.07 -13.07 10.33
CA LYS A 83 4.24 -12.95 11.20
C LYS A 83 5.54 -12.95 10.39
N THR A 84 5.68 -13.90 9.45
CA THR A 84 6.86 -13.97 8.58
C THR A 84 7.00 -12.74 7.69
N VAL A 85 5.91 -12.24 7.11
CA VAL A 85 5.95 -11.01 6.30
C VAL A 85 6.40 -9.82 7.16
N MET A 86 5.90 -9.69 8.39
CA MET A 86 6.33 -8.62 9.30
C MET A 86 7.82 -8.71 9.65
N GLN A 87 8.36 -9.92 9.84
CA GLN A 87 9.80 -10.11 10.04
C GLN A 87 10.64 -9.62 8.86
N HIS A 88 10.19 -9.88 7.62
CA HIS A 88 10.88 -9.37 6.42
C HIS A 88 10.79 -7.86 6.29
N ILE A 89 9.64 -7.28 6.69
CA ILE A 89 9.45 -5.83 6.75
C ILE A 89 10.48 -5.19 7.70
N HIS A 90 10.59 -5.70 8.93
CA HIS A 90 11.57 -5.18 9.89
C HIS A 90 13.01 -5.37 9.40
N TYR A 91 13.32 -6.50 8.78
CA TYR A 91 14.63 -6.73 8.19
C TYR A 91 14.97 -5.74 7.06
N GLU A 92 14.02 -5.43 6.17
CA GLU A 92 14.20 -4.40 5.14
C GLU A 92 14.41 -3.02 5.77
N ASP A 93 13.61 -2.65 6.78
CA ASP A 93 13.75 -1.39 7.50
C ASP A 93 15.13 -1.27 8.15
N GLU A 94 15.59 -2.27 8.92
CA GLU A 94 16.90 -2.24 9.57
C GLU A 94 18.06 -2.21 8.56
N SER A 95 18.01 -3.04 7.52
CA SER A 95 19.08 -3.14 6.51
C SER A 95 19.19 -1.90 5.63
N THR A 96 18.09 -1.16 5.43
CA THR A 96 18.05 0.06 4.60
C THR A 96 18.03 1.35 5.41
N GLN A 97 18.28 1.26 6.72
CA GLN A 97 18.19 2.40 7.64
C GLN A 97 16.85 3.15 7.52
N TYR A 98 15.77 2.40 7.38
CA TYR A 98 14.40 2.88 7.28
C TYR A 98 14.12 3.75 6.05
N VAL A 99 14.98 3.74 5.03
CA VAL A 99 14.74 4.47 3.76
C VAL A 99 13.86 3.64 2.82
N CYS A 100 14.04 2.30 2.83
CA CYS A 100 13.45 1.34 1.89
C CYS A 100 13.86 1.59 0.43
N ILE A 101 13.68 0.58 -0.43
CA ILE A 101 14.08 0.69 -1.85
C ILE A 101 13.17 1.62 -2.67
N ARG A 102 11.91 1.78 -2.26
CA ARG A 102 10.89 2.56 -2.99
C ARG A 102 9.96 3.30 -2.03
N PRO A 103 9.52 4.53 -2.34
CA PRO A 103 8.54 5.29 -1.56
C PRO A 103 7.24 4.51 -1.31
N ALA A 104 6.79 3.74 -2.30
CA ALA A 104 5.60 2.90 -2.14
C ALA A 104 5.80 1.77 -1.11
N CYS A 105 7.01 1.22 -1.00
CA CYS A 105 7.35 0.30 0.08
C CYS A 105 7.24 1.06 1.41
N LYS A 106 7.91 2.21 1.54
CA LYS A 106 7.89 2.99 2.79
C LYS A 106 6.47 3.35 3.25
N ALA A 107 5.62 3.83 2.35
CA ALA A 107 4.23 4.15 2.67
C ALA A 107 3.43 2.91 3.12
N ALA A 108 3.57 1.79 2.41
CA ALA A 108 2.90 0.54 2.79
C ALA A 108 3.41 -0.03 4.12
N LEU A 109 4.68 0.20 4.45
CA LEU A 109 5.30 -0.21 5.70
C LEU A 109 4.81 0.65 6.87
N LEU A 110 4.84 1.97 6.72
CA LEU A 110 4.27 2.90 7.71
C LEU A 110 2.80 2.59 7.98
N LEU A 111 2.01 2.32 6.93
CA LEU A 111 0.61 1.90 7.08
C LEU A 111 0.45 0.54 7.77
N SER A 112 1.39 -0.40 7.56
CA SER A 112 1.39 -1.69 8.26
C SER A 112 1.78 -1.57 9.74
N GLN A 113 2.39 -0.45 10.11
CA GLN A 113 2.86 -0.11 11.46
C GLN A 113 1.86 0.78 12.24
N ILE A 114 0.71 1.17 11.65
CA ILE A 114 -0.36 1.95 12.33
C ILE A 114 -1.52 1.01 12.74
N PRO A 115 -2.03 0.96 13.99
CA PRO A 115 -1.47 1.30 15.32
C PRO A 115 -1.62 0.16 16.38
N GLU A 116 -0.96 0.28 17.55
CA GLU A 116 -1.10 -0.69 18.67
C GLU A 116 -2.35 -0.58 19.59
N GLU A 117 -3.25 0.42 19.54
CA GLU A 117 -3.39 1.59 20.46
C GLU A 117 -2.32 2.70 20.37
N ILE A 118 -1.64 2.68 19.23
CA ILE A 118 -0.78 3.71 18.66
C ILE A 118 0.59 3.77 19.35
N VAL A 119 1.35 2.68 19.15
CA VAL A 119 2.82 2.68 19.05
C VAL A 119 3.52 2.66 20.41
N GLU A 120 3.73 1.48 21.00
CA GLU A 120 4.59 1.35 22.19
C GLU A 120 6.08 1.62 21.87
N GLU A 121 6.52 1.35 20.64
CA GLU A 121 7.84 1.77 20.16
C GLU A 121 7.71 2.57 18.87
N GLY A 122 7.67 3.90 19.04
CA GLY A 122 7.72 4.85 17.94
C GLY A 122 8.99 4.68 17.16
N ILE A 123 8.93 5.00 15.86
CA ILE A 123 10.14 5.33 15.11
C ILE A 123 10.94 6.26 16.02
N ALA A 124 12.16 5.82 16.38
CA ALA A 124 13.01 6.57 17.28
C ALA A 124 13.03 8.03 16.84
N LYS A 125 12.93 8.95 17.80
CA LYS A 125 12.79 10.39 17.51
C LYS A 125 13.84 10.87 16.49
N ASP A 126 15.04 10.32 16.57
CA ASP A 126 16.14 10.57 15.65
C ASP A 126 15.85 10.11 14.21
N GLY A 127 15.22 8.95 14.03
CA GLY A 127 14.76 8.47 12.72
C GLY A 127 13.67 9.36 12.11
N LEU A 128 12.80 9.96 12.92
CA LEU A 128 11.86 10.97 12.44
C LEU A 128 12.57 12.25 11.99
N TYR A 129 13.57 12.71 12.75
CA TYR A 129 14.37 13.87 12.34
C TYR A 129 15.14 13.62 11.05
N ASP A 130 15.71 12.44 10.88
CA ASP A 130 16.46 12.10 9.67
C ASP A 130 15.54 11.92 8.46
N ALA A 131 14.34 11.38 8.65
CA ALA A 131 13.31 11.38 7.60
C ALA A 131 12.89 12.80 7.21
N VAL A 132 12.68 13.70 8.17
CA VAL A 132 12.36 15.11 7.90
C VAL A 132 13.51 15.80 7.16
N LYS A 133 14.76 15.61 7.60
CA LYS A 133 15.94 16.17 6.90
C LYS A 133 16.05 15.66 5.47
N MET A 134 15.81 14.37 5.24
CA MET A 134 15.80 13.78 3.90
C MET A 134 14.69 14.38 3.04
N ILE A 135 13.47 14.55 3.54
CA ILE A 135 12.39 15.17 2.77
C ILE A 135 12.74 16.62 2.44
N LEU A 136 13.25 17.39 3.41
CA LEU A 136 13.65 18.78 3.21
C LEU A 136 14.82 18.92 2.23
N SER A 137 15.75 17.95 2.19
CA SER A 137 16.83 17.96 1.19
C SER A 137 16.37 17.67 -0.23
N LEU A 138 15.14 17.17 -0.42
CA LEU A 138 14.50 16.96 -1.73
C LEU A 138 13.66 18.16 -2.20
N GLN A 139 13.70 19.29 -1.50
CA GLN A 139 13.06 20.53 -1.95
C GLN A 139 13.87 21.18 -3.07
N ASN A 140 13.20 21.45 -4.19
CA ASN A 140 13.76 22.16 -5.33
C ASN A 140 13.70 23.69 -5.10
N ASP A 141 14.48 24.44 -5.87
CA ASP A 141 14.50 25.91 -5.81
C ASP A 141 13.12 26.56 -6.08
N ASN A 142 12.23 25.86 -6.79
CA ASN A 142 10.86 26.30 -7.05
C ASN A 142 9.87 25.96 -5.92
N GLY A 143 10.35 25.38 -4.80
CA GLY A 143 9.56 24.97 -3.65
C GLY A 143 8.88 23.60 -3.79
N GLY A 144 8.93 22.96 -4.96
CA GLY A 144 8.37 21.62 -5.19
C GLY A 144 9.29 20.50 -4.69
N PHE A 145 8.75 19.30 -4.48
CA PHE A 145 9.50 18.14 -4.00
C PHE A 145 9.57 17.04 -5.05
N GLY A 146 10.75 16.42 -5.19
CA GLY A 146 10.93 15.22 -6.00
C GLY A 146 10.57 13.94 -5.26
N SER A 147 10.37 12.84 -5.98
CA SER A 147 10.04 11.53 -5.41
C SER A 147 11.27 10.76 -4.90
N TYR A 148 12.41 10.88 -5.59
CA TYR A 148 13.68 10.20 -5.23
C TYR A 148 14.87 11.15 -5.20
N GLU A 149 14.85 12.20 -6.02
CA GLU A 149 15.94 13.17 -6.14
C GLU A 149 15.40 14.56 -6.48
N LEU A 150 16.25 15.56 -6.34
CA LEU A 150 16.00 16.90 -6.87
C LEU A 150 15.80 16.83 -8.38
N THR A 151 14.99 17.74 -8.91
CA THR A 151 14.75 17.82 -10.34
C THR A 151 16.04 18.20 -11.05
N ARG A 152 16.54 17.28 -11.87
CA ARG A 152 17.71 17.48 -12.73
C ARG A 152 17.33 17.75 -14.19
N SER A 153 16.05 17.60 -14.53
CA SER A 153 15.58 17.87 -15.87
C SER A 153 15.44 19.37 -16.13
N TYR A 154 15.73 19.76 -17.36
CA TYR A 154 15.51 21.12 -17.82
C TYR A 154 14.02 21.46 -17.84
N ASN A 155 13.71 22.75 -17.72
CA ASN A 155 12.33 23.23 -17.70
C ASN A 155 11.49 22.85 -18.94
N TRP A 156 12.14 22.57 -20.07
CA TRP A 156 11.46 22.18 -21.32
C TRP A 156 11.03 20.71 -21.37
N LEU A 157 11.52 19.87 -20.44
CA LEU A 157 11.16 18.46 -20.34
C LEU A 157 9.97 18.23 -19.37
N ARG A 158 9.52 19.27 -18.67
CA ARG A 158 8.38 19.22 -17.74
C ARG A 158 7.07 19.55 -18.43
#